data_AF-Q2UER1-F1
#
_entry.id   AF-Q2UER1-F1
#
_cell.length_a   1.000
_cell.length_b   1.000
_cell.length_c   1.000
_cell.angle_alpha   90.00
_cell.angle_beta   90.00
_cell.angle_gamma   90.00
#
_symmetry.space_group_name_H-M   'P 1'
#
loop_
_entity.id
_entity.type
_entity.pdbx_description
1 polymer ?
#
loop_
_entity_poly.entity_id
_entity_poly.type
_entity_poly.pdbx_seq_one_letter_code
_entity_poly.pdbx_strand_id
1 'polypeptide(L)'
;MAAQAKDRQFLAVIGDEDSVTGLLLAGVGHVTDPPDSQRNFLVVDSKTETSTIEKAFQNFTQERKDIAIVLINQHVAERIRHSVDSFADPFPAVLEIPSKDHPYDPEKDSVLKRVRRLFGE
;
A
#
# COMPACT_ATOMS: atom_id res chain seq x y z
N MET A 1 -10.46 -19.19 -1.00
CA MET A 1 -9.16 -18.47 -0.98
C MET A 1 -8.39 -18.59 -2.31
N ALA A 2 -8.08 -19.79 -2.83
CA ALA A 2 -7.25 -19.93 -4.04
C ALA A 2 -7.80 -19.24 -5.32
N ALA A 3 -9.12 -19.22 -5.52
CA ALA A 3 -9.72 -18.54 -6.68
C ALA A 3 -9.61 -17.00 -6.63
N GLN A 4 -9.53 -16.41 -5.43
CA GLN A 4 -9.50 -14.96 -5.24
C GLN A 4 -8.10 -14.35 -5.40
N ALA A 5 -7.06 -15.20 -5.37
CA ALA A 5 -5.67 -14.84 -5.61
C ALA A 5 -5.26 -14.98 -7.08
N LYS A 6 -5.96 -15.81 -7.87
CA LYS A 6 -5.55 -16.20 -9.22
C LYS A 6 -5.50 -15.02 -10.21
N ASP A 7 -6.36 -14.03 -10.01
CA ASP A 7 -6.47 -12.85 -10.88
C ASP A 7 -5.71 -11.62 -10.35
N ARG A 8 -5.08 -11.74 -9.18
CA ARG A 8 -4.29 -10.67 -8.55
C ARG A 8 -2.82 -10.84 -8.90
N GLN A 9 -2.35 -10.04 -9.85
CA GLN A 9 -1.02 -10.20 -10.46
C GLN A 9 -0.09 -9.01 -10.22
N PHE A 10 -0.63 -7.86 -9.82
CA PHE A 10 0.16 -6.63 -9.70
C PHE A 10 0.46 -6.25 -8.25
N LEU A 11 1.60 -5.59 -8.06
CA LEU A 11 1.89 -4.85 -6.85
C LEU A 11 1.45 -3.40 -7.07
N ALA A 12 0.99 -2.73 -6.02
CA ALA A 12 0.75 -1.30 -6.03
C ALA A 12 1.62 -0.59 -5.00
N VAL A 13 1.97 0.66 -5.26
CA VAL A 13 2.94 1.41 -4.45
C VAL A 13 2.40 2.78 -4.05
N ILE A 14 2.45 3.11 -2.76
CA ILE A 14 2.14 4.45 -2.23
C ILE A 14 3.35 4.89 -1.43
N GLY A 15 4.12 5.85 -1.93
CA GLY A 15 5.37 6.20 -1.26
C GLY A 15 6.03 7.47 -1.78
N ASP A 16 7.15 7.83 -1.15
CA ASP A 16 7.98 8.95 -1.59
C ASP A 16 8.62 8.70 -2.96
N GLU A 17 9.15 9.77 -3.55
CA GLU A 17 9.73 9.75 -4.90
C GLU A 17 10.85 8.72 -5.04
N ASP A 18 11.74 8.63 -4.05
CA ASP A 18 12.85 7.68 -4.04
C ASP A 18 12.35 6.22 -4.00
N SER A 19 11.38 5.90 -3.14
CA SER A 19 10.81 4.54 -3.00
C SER A 19 10.05 4.12 -4.26
N VAL A 20 9.19 5.00 -4.78
CA VAL A 20 8.41 4.71 -5.99
C VAL A 20 9.33 4.54 -7.19
N THR A 21 10.32 5.41 -7.37
CA THR A 21 11.28 5.32 -8.47
C THR A 21 12.04 4.01 -8.43
N GLY A 22 12.54 3.58 -7.27
CA GLY A 22 13.23 2.29 -7.11
C GLY A 22 12.36 1.09 -7.48
N LEU A 23 11.09 1.09 -7.08
CA LEU A 23 10.15 0.02 -7.40
C LEU A 23 9.72 0.02 -8.87
N LEU A 24 9.60 1.19 -9.50
CA LEU A 24 9.35 1.30 -10.93
C LEU A 24 10.53 0.75 -11.75
N LEU A 25 11.77 1.02 -11.32
CA LEU A 25 12.98 0.44 -11.95
C LEU A 25 13.03 -1.09 -11.82
N ALA A 26 12.47 -1.65 -10.75
CA ALA A 26 12.33 -3.09 -10.57
C ALA A 26 11.24 -3.72 -11.48
N GLY A 27 10.50 -2.91 -12.24
CA GLY A 27 9.48 -3.38 -13.19
C GLY A 27 8.08 -3.53 -12.59
N VAL A 28 7.80 -2.92 -11.44
CA VAL A 28 6.48 -2.99 -10.78
C VAL A 28 5.42 -2.13 -11.49
N GLY A 29 5.83 -1.07 -12.20
CA GLY A 29 4.92 -0.10 -12.80
C GLY A 29 4.00 -0.72 -13.86
N HIS A 30 2.70 -0.52 -13.69
CA HIS A 30 1.68 -0.93 -14.64
C HIS A 30 0.62 0.18 -14.79
N VAL A 31 0.13 0.34 -16.02
CA VAL A 31 -0.98 1.22 -16.36
C VAL A 31 -2.04 0.36 -17.04
N THR A 32 -3.28 0.41 -16.53
CA THR A 32 -4.38 -0.35 -17.13
C THR A 32 -4.71 0.16 -18.53
N ASP A 33 -5.19 -0.76 -19.36
CA ASP A 33 -5.59 -0.44 -20.73
C ASP A 33 -6.75 0.58 -20.76
N PRO A 34 -6.87 1.39 -21.82
CA PRO A 34 -8.00 2.30 -22.01
C PRO A 34 -9.36 1.59 -21.93
N PRO A 35 -10.45 2.27 -21.51
CA PRO A 35 -10.60 3.73 -21.39
C PRO A 35 -10.25 4.32 -20.02
N ASP A 36 -10.12 3.51 -18.96
CA ASP A 36 -9.83 3.95 -17.60
C ASP A 36 -8.38 3.62 -17.24
N SER A 37 -7.46 4.39 -17.82
CA SER A 37 -6.01 4.21 -17.61
C SER A 37 -5.60 4.67 -16.21
N GLN A 38 -5.44 3.70 -15.31
CA GLN A 38 -5.05 3.87 -13.93
C GLN A 38 -3.66 3.30 -13.69
N ARG A 39 -2.83 4.08 -12.99
CA ARG A 39 -1.50 3.66 -12.54
C ARG A 39 -1.62 2.87 -11.25
N ASN A 40 -0.76 1.86 -11.06
CA ASN A 40 -0.64 1.14 -9.79
C ASN A 40 0.33 1.80 -8.80
N PHE A 41 0.59 3.11 -8.92
CA PHE A 41 1.47 3.81 -8.00
C PHE A 41 1.04 5.25 -7.75
N LEU A 42 1.32 5.75 -6.56
CA LEU A 42 1.18 7.15 -6.14
C LEU A 42 2.49 7.63 -5.51
N VAL A 43 3.06 8.69 -6.08
CA VAL A 43 4.17 9.43 -5.45
C VAL A 43 3.56 10.41 -4.45
N VAL A 44 4.07 10.37 -3.22
CA VAL A 44 3.62 11.20 -2.10
C VAL A 44 4.75 12.16 -1.73
N ASP A 45 4.44 13.44 -1.80
CA ASP A 45 5.32 14.52 -1.35
C ASP A 45 4.67 15.31 -0.19
N SER A 46 5.36 16.35 0.27
CA SER A 46 4.87 17.24 1.34
C SER A 46 3.63 18.05 0.97
N LYS A 47 3.30 18.17 -0.32
CA LYS A 47 2.13 18.90 -0.83
C LYS A 47 0.94 17.99 -1.08
N THR A 48 1.16 16.68 -1.11
CA THR A 48 0.13 15.67 -1.36
C THR A 48 -0.87 15.66 -0.21
N GLU A 49 -2.14 15.92 -0.51
CA GLU A 49 -3.21 15.93 0.48
C GLU A 49 -3.49 14.53 1.04
N THR A 50 -3.88 14.45 2.30
CA THR A 50 -4.24 13.18 2.95
C THR A 50 -5.43 12.51 2.26
N SER A 51 -6.39 13.29 1.78
CA SER A 51 -7.54 12.84 1.00
C SER A 51 -7.15 12.07 -0.28
N THR A 52 -6.05 12.49 -0.93
CA THR A 52 -5.53 11.83 -2.14
C THR A 52 -4.92 10.47 -1.80
N ILE A 53 -4.21 10.38 -0.67
CA ILE A 53 -3.61 9.13 -0.19
C ILE A 53 -4.71 8.12 0.17
N GLU A 54 -5.76 8.57 0.88
CA GLU A 54 -6.92 7.73 1.22
C GLU A 54 -7.62 7.19 -0.02
N LYS A 55 -7.88 8.05 -1.02
CA LYS A 55 -8.50 7.64 -2.29
C LYS A 55 -7.64 6.62 -3.03
N ALA A 56 -6.33 6.82 -3.09
CA ALA A 56 -5.44 5.87 -3.74
C ALA A 56 -5.39 4.53 -3.00
N PHE A 57 -5.32 4.56 -1.66
CA PHE A 57 -5.38 3.36 -0.84
C PHE A 57 -6.69 2.61 -1.04
N GLN A 58 -7.83 3.31 -1.04
CA GLN A 58 -9.14 2.71 -1.30
C GLN A 58 -9.23 2.12 -2.71
N ASN A 59 -8.78 2.84 -3.73
CA ASN A 59 -8.76 2.34 -5.11
C ASN A 59 -7.95 1.03 -5.20
N PHE A 60 -6.74 1.01 -4.62
CA PHE A 60 -5.87 -0.16 -4.68
C PHE A 60 -6.35 -1.36 -3.85
N THR A 61 -7.13 -1.12 -2.80
CA THR A 61 -7.61 -2.17 -1.90
C THR A 61 -9.00 -2.70 -2.26
N GLN A 62 -9.91 -1.84 -2.69
CA GLN A 62 -11.34 -2.16 -2.85
C GLN A 62 -11.79 -2.18 -4.32
N GLU A 63 -11.31 -1.25 -5.14
CA GLU A 63 -11.81 -1.07 -6.51
C GLU A 63 -11.03 -1.94 -7.51
N ARG A 64 -9.70 -1.95 -7.39
CA ARG A 64 -8.75 -2.72 -8.23
C ARG A 64 -8.65 -4.18 -7.76
N LYS A 65 -9.25 -5.09 -8.53
CA LYS A 65 -9.27 -6.54 -8.22
C LYS A 65 -8.04 -7.32 -8.68
N ASP A 66 -7.14 -6.68 -9.41
CA ASP A 66 -5.92 -7.23 -10.01
C ASP A 66 -4.66 -6.97 -9.15
N ILE A 67 -4.79 -6.22 -8.06
CA ILE A 67 -3.69 -5.94 -7.12
C ILE A 67 -3.62 -7.05 -6.06
N ALA A 68 -2.42 -7.62 -5.90
CA ALA A 68 -2.11 -8.64 -4.90
C ALA A 68 -1.56 -8.06 -3.61
N ILE A 69 -0.68 -7.06 -3.72
CA ILE A 69 0.03 -6.46 -2.59
C ILE A 69 0.07 -4.95 -2.78
N VAL A 70 -0.18 -4.20 -1.70
CA VAL A 70 0.02 -2.75 -1.62
C VAL A 70 1.23 -2.50 -0.74
N LEU A 71 2.29 -1.95 -1.33
CA LEU A 71 3.45 -1.45 -0.63
C LEU A 71 3.20 0.01 -0.27
N ILE A 72 3.27 0.35 1.01
CA ILE A 72 3.11 1.72 1.49
C ILE A 72 4.27 2.11 2.40
N ASN A 73 4.86 3.29 2.22
CA ASN A 73 5.86 3.73 3.20
C ASN A 73 5.20 3.93 4.57
N GLN A 74 5.83 3.48 5.65
CA GLN A 74 5.27 3.54 7.00
C GLN A 74 4.89 4.98 7.42
N HIS A 75 5.73 5.97 7.08
CA HIS A 75 5.46 7.37 7.39
C HIS A 75 4.23 7.92 6.63
N VAL A 76 3.93 7.38 5.44
CA VAL A 76 2.73 7.71 4.67
C VAL A 76 1.50 7.01 5.26
N ALA A 77 1.64 5.73 5.63
CA ALA A 77 0.60 4.97 6.28
C ALA A 77 0.11 5.63 7.58
N GLU A 78 1.01 6.28 8.33
CA GLU A 78 0.67 7.02 9.54
C GLU A 78 -0.34 8.15 9.29
N ARG A 79 -0.27 8.82 8.13
CA ARG A 79 -1.21 9.89 7.76
C ARG A 79 -2.64 9.38 7.58
N ILE A 80 -2.80 8.10 7.24
CA ILE A 80 -4.07 7.42 6.98
C ILE A 80 -4.26 6.21 7.89
N ARG A 81 -3.68 6.25 9.10
CA ARG A 81 -3.60 5.10 10.03
C ARG A 81 -4.96 4.45 10.27
N HIS A 82 -6.01 5.27 10.40
CA HIS A 82 -7.39 4.79 10.57
C HIS A 82 -7.86 3.91 9.40
N SER A 83 -7.53 4.27 8.16
CA SER A 83 -7.90 3.53 6.96
C SER A 83 -7.13 2.22 6.84
N VAL A 84 -5.83 2.23 7.15
CA VAL A 84 -4.98 1.04 7.15
C VAL A 84 -5.40 0.04 8.22
N ASP A 85 -5.62 0.50 9.46
CA ASP A 85 -5.99 -0.37 10.58
C ASP A 85 -7.40 -0.97 10.41
N SER A 86 -8.31 -0.23 9.77
CA SER A 86 -9.68 -0.68 9.46
C SER A 86 -9.74 -1.70 8.32
N PHE A 87 -8.69 -1.77 7.48
CA PHE A 87 -8.62 -2.76 6.42
C PHE A 87 -8.30 -4.15 7.02
N ALA A 88 -9.26 -5.07 6.88
CA ALA A 88 -9.19 -6.42 7.44
C ALA A 88 -9.31 -7.52 6.38
N ASP A 89 -9.51 -7.15 5.12
CA ASP A 89 -9.63 -8.12 4.05
C ASP A 89 -8.27 -8.80 3.81
N PRO A 90 -8.26 -10.10 3.47
CA PRO A 90 -7.03 -10.84 3.23
C PRO A 90 -6.30 -10.43 1.96
N PHE A 91 -6.99 -9.76 1.02
CA PHE A 91 -6.41 -9.29 -0.23
C PHE A 91 -6.94 -7.90 -0.64
N PRO A 92 -6.07 -7.01 -1.13
CA PRO A 92 -4.61 -7.20 -1.27
C PRO A 92 -3.89 -7.18 0.08
N ALA A 93 -2.72 -7.81 0.16
CA ALA A 93 -1.88 -7.71 1.35
C ALA A 93 -1.29 -6.30 1.46
N VAL A 94 -1.45 -5.63 2.60
CA VAL A 94 -0.88 -4.31 2.84
C VAL A 94 0.42 -4.47 3.62
N LEU A 95 1.53 -3.94 3.09
CA LEU A 95 2.86 -4.04 3.69
C LEU A 95 3.44 -2.64 3.89
N GLU A 96 3.76 -2.30 5.14
CA GLU A 96 4.43 -1.07 5.51
C GLU A 96 5.96 -1.24 5.32
N ILE A 97 6.57 -0.41 4.47
CA ILE A 97 8.02 -0.44 4.19
C ILE A 97 8.71 0.83 4.72
N PRO A 98 9.99 0.76 5.10
CA PRO A 98 10.76 1.97 5.41
C PRO A 98 10.91 2.86 4.16
N SER A 99 11.37 4.08 4.37
CA SER A 99 11.89 4.91 3.28
C SER A 99 13.31 5.38 3.59
N LYS A 100 13.93 6.06 2.62
CA LYS A 100 15.33 6.51 2.74
C LYS A 100 15.59 7.36 3.98
N ASP A 101 14.67 8.29 4.28
CA ASP A 101 14.81 9.24 5.39
C ASP A 101 14.05 8.79 6.65
N HIS A 102 13.15 7.81 6.52
CA HIS A 102 12.28 7.35 7.60
C HIS A 102 12.50 5.85 7.87
N PRO A 103 13.32 5.48 8.86
CA PRO A 103 13.55 4.09 9.22
C PRO A 103 12.26 3.43 9.73
N TYR A 104 12.20 2.11 9.63
CA TYR A 104 11.06 1.32 10.07
C TYR A 104 10.97 1.28 11.61
N ASP A 105 9.79 1.56 12.12
CA ASP A 105 9.41 1.51 13.53
C ASP A 105 8.44 0.33 13.77
N PRO A 106 8.90 -0.77 14.40
CA PRO A 106 8.06 -1.95 14.65
C PRO A 106 6.83 -1.68 15.53
N GLU A 107 6.85 -0.61 16.34
CA GLU A 107 5.75 -0.31 17.26
C GLU A 107 4.55 0.32 16.55
N LYS A 108 4.75 0.85 15.33
CA LYS A 108 3.69 1.53 14.57
C LYS A 108 2.96 0.61 13.61
N ASP A 109 3.56 -0.52 13.25
CA ASP A 109 3.04 -1.47 12.26
C ASP A 109 1.78 -2.19 12.76
N SER A 110 0.74 -2.17 11.92
CA SER A 110 -0.58 -2.75 12.19
C SER A 110 -0.55 -4.30 12.31
N VAL A 111 0.29 -4.97 11.53
CA VAL A 111 0.45 -6.43 11.55
C VAL A 111 1.14 -6.86 12.84
N LEU A 112 2.24 -6.20 13.22
CA LEU A 112 2.94 -6.50 14.47
C LEU A 112 2.06 -6.24 15.70
N LYS A 113 1.25 -5.18 15.70
CA LYS A 113 0.25 -4.94 16.74
C LYS A 113 -0.76 -6.08 16.86
N ARG A 114 -1.26 -6.59 15.73
CA ARG A 114 -2.19 -7.75 15.71
C ARG A 114 -1.50 -9.01 16.24
N VAL A 115 -0.24 -9.23 15.87
CA VAL A 115 0.57 -10.36 16.37
C VAL A 115 0.79 -10.27 17.88
N ARG A 116 1.21 -9.11 18.41
CA ARG A 116 1.40 -8.92 19.87
C ARG A 116 0.11 -9.19 20.66
N ARG A 117 -1.02 -8.67 20.18
CA ARG A 117 -2.35 -8.95 20.78
C ARG A 117 -2.70 -10.45 20.80
N LEU A 118 -2.29 -11.21 19.78
CA LEU A 118 -2.50 -12.66 19.75
C LEU A 118 -1.59 -13.41 20.72
N PHE A 119 -0.39 -12.88 20.99
CA PHE A 119 0.58 -13.45 21.92
C PHE A 119 0.44 -12.95 23.37
N GLY A 120 -0.53 -12.07 23.66
CA GLY A 120 -0.88 -11.67 25.02
C GLY A 120 0.00 -10.57 25.61
N GLU A 121 0.66 -9.77 24.76
CA GLU A 121 1.27 -8.48 25.14
C GLU A 121 0.44 -7.30 24.63
#